data_AF-A0A1H9J1L0-F1
#
_entry.id   AF-A0A1H9J1L0-F1
#
_cell.length_a   1.000
_cell.length_b   1.000
_cell.length_c   1.000
_cell.angle_alpha   90.00
_cell.angle_beta   90.00
_cell.angle_gamma   90.00
#
_symmetry.space_group_name_H-M   'P 1'
#
loop_
_entity.id
_entity.type
_entity.pdbx_description
1 polymer ?
#
loop_
_entity_poly.entity_id
_entity_poly.type
_entity_poly.pdbx_seq_one_letter_code
_entity_poly.pdbx_strand_id
1 'polypeptide(L)'
;MGPGGRRPLSAVADWPSSVADDHTPVEFSVALAQNEPPAVRMIVESLAEQPGRRENLDAALGVLDRLSSRHRLHLGRFDRVRDLFLPADPQGTFAFWYSLIVGPYAAPAIKVYLNPDVRGPENGTALVTEALTRLGLSAALPAVREHALRREGLDRFSFFALDLMDEHRARVKTYVSHDDSVVADVVEAASATPDVDLELLADVVALACGGTGPFTRRPLMSSYTFMSGDTDRPSGYSLYVPVRDYVQDDLEACERVLAIMARCGLDTAPFVMALASIVRRPLGEGVGLIAHVSLRLGRPRPGVTVYLSSEAYDVTPPRTEAMSV
;
A
#
# COMPACT_ATOMS: atom_id res chain seq x y z
N MET A 1 0.89 16.21 6.01
CA MET A 1 -0.47 16.76 5.88
C MET A 1 -0.54 17.96 4.96
N GLY A 2 0.35 18.96 5.07
CA GLY A 2 0.25 20.18 4.24
C GLY A 2 -0.75 21.19 4.82
N PRO A 3 -1.03 22.31 4.10
CA PRO A 3 -1.96 23.34 4.56
C PRO A 3 -3.38 22.85 4.84
N GLY A 4 -3.90 21.92 4.02
CA GLY A 4 -5.25 21.36 4.17
C GLY A 4 -5.46 20.59 5.49
N GLY A 5 -4.38 20.17 6.16
CA GLY A 5 -4.44 19.53 7.47
C GLY A 5 -4.92 20.44 8.61
N ARG A 6 -5.13 21.74 8.37
CA ARG A 6 -5.70 22.69 9.34
C ARG A 6 -7.24 22.77 9.26
N ARG A 7 -7.86 22.10 8.30
CA ARG A 7 -9.31 22.09 8.13
C ARG A 7 -9.98 21.44 9.35
N PRO A 8 -11.06 22.04 9.90
CA PRO A 8 -11.81 21.41 10.99
C PRO A 8 -12.54 20.16 10.51
N LEU A 9 -12.58 19.12 11.35
CA LEU A 9 -13.28 17.86 11.05
C LEU A 9 -14.80 18.02 10.90
N SER A 10 -15.38 19.11 11.42
CA SER A 10 -16.81 19.41 11.24
C SER A 10 -17.16 19.87 9.83
N ALA A 11 -16.16 20.15 8.98
CA ALA A 11 -16.37 20.50 7.59
C ALA A 11 -16.28 19.24 6.70
N VAL A 12 -16.97 19.24 5.55
CA VAL A 12 -16.86 18.16 4.56
C VAL A 12 -15.45 18.10 3.99
N ALA A 13 -14.99 16.91 3.60
CA ALA A 13 -13.74 16.72 2.88
C ALA A 13 -13.74 17.49 1.55
N ASP A 14 -12.77 18.38 1.36
CA ASP A 14 -12.69 19.25 0.17
C ASP A 14 -11.95 18.62 -1.01
N TRP A 15 -11.40 17.43 -0.81
CA TRP A 15 -10.73 16.65 -1.85
C TRP A 15 -11.11 15.19 -1.69
N PRO A 16 -11.50 14.49 -2.77
CA PRO A 16 -11.79 13.07 -2.73
C PRO A 16 -10.49 12.26 -2.71
N SER A 17 -9.69 12.42 -1.65
CA SER A 17 -8.48 11.65 -1.42
C SER A 17 -8.78 10.17 -1.54
N SER A 18 -7.92 9.44 -2.27
CA SER A 18 -8.02 7.98 -2.41
C SER A 18 -7.21 7.22 -1.36
N VAL A 19 -6.65 7.93 -0.35
CA VAL A 19 -5.93 7.29 0.76
C VAL A 19 -6.86 6.45 1.63
N ALA A 20 -8.08 6.92 1.87
CA ALA A 20 -9.12 6.24 2.64
C ALA A 20 -10.49 6.45 1.98
N ASP A 21 -11.42 5.54 2.24
CA ASP A 21 -12.73 5.53 1.58
C ASP A 21 -13.60 6.74 1.96
N ASP A 22 -13.45 7.26 3.18
CA ASP A 22 -14.12 8.47 3.67
C ASP A 22 -13.42 9.78 3.24
N HIS A 23 -12.46 9.68 2.32
CA HIS A 23 -11.63 10.78 1.84
C HIS A 23 -10.71 11.41 2.89
N THR A 24 -10.49 10.77 4.03
CA THR A 24 -9.44 11.21 4.94
C THR A 24 -8.07 11.04 4.26
N PRO A 25 -7.21 12.08 4.22
CA PRO A 25 -5.90 12.00 3.55
C PRO A 25 -4.85 11.25 4.38
N VAL A 26 -5.28 10.34 5.26
CA VAL A 26 -4.43 9.57 6.18
C VAL A 26 -5.01 8.18 6.41
N GLU A 27 -4.15 7.16 6.26
CA GLU A 27 -4.41 5.80 6.72
C GLU A 27 -3.22 5.33 7.57
N PHE A 28 -3.50 4.59 8.65
CA PHE A 28 -2.49 4.02 9.53
C PHE A 28 -2.20 2.57 9.15
N SER A 29 -1.05 2.05 9.56
CA SER A 29 -0.84 0.61 9.54
C SER A 29 0.13 0.15 10.61
N VAL A 30 -0.06 -1.10 11.06
CA VAL A 30 0.83 -1.78 11.99
C VAL A 30 1.48 -2.97 11.29
N ALA A 31 2.80 -2.98 11.25
CA ALA A 31 3.61 -4.01 10.63
C ALA A 31 4.20 -4.94 11.68
N LEU A 32 3.90 -6.24 11.59
CA LEU A 32 4.29 -7.27 12.55
C LEU A 32 5.13 -8.36 11.90
N ALA A 33 6.30 -8.65 12.44
CA ALA A 33 7.18 -9.72 11.96
C ALA A 33 7.71 -10.53 13.16
N GLN A 34 8.11 -11.78 12.91
CA GLN A 34 8.69 -12.61 13.96
C GLN A 34 9.98 -11.97 14.48
N ASN A 35 10.14 -11.93 15.80
CA ASN A 35 11.34 -11.43 16.48
C ASN A 35 11.72 -9.97 16.16
N GLU A 36 10.80 -9.16 15.63
CA GLU A 36 10.98 -7.72 15.44
C GLU A 36 9.89 -6.95 16.22
N PRO A 37 10.21 -5.77 16.79
CA PRO A 37 9.19 -4.90 17.36
C PRO A 37 8.20 -4.44 16.27
N PRO A 38 6.92 -4.23 16.61
CA PRO A 38 5.94 -3.71 15.65
C PRO A 38 6.37 -2.33 15.14
N ALA A 39 6.15 -2.08 13.86
CA ALA A 39 6.38 -0.77 13.26
C ALA A 39 5.04 -0.12 12.90
N VAL A 40 4.82 1.11 13.39
CA VAL A 40 3.65 1.91 13.04
C VAL A 40 3.98 2.75 11.81
N ARG A 41 3.06 2.80 10.87
CA ARG A 41 3.19 3.61 9.67
C ARG A 41 1.97 4.47 9.48
N MET A 42 2.17 5.56 8.77
CA MET A 42 1.10 6.46 8.34
C MET A 42 1.35 6.80 6.87
N ILE A 43 0.39 6.48 6.00
CA ILE A 43 0.38 6.98 4.62
C ILE A 43 -0.41 8.28 4.58
N VAL A 44 0.08 9.26 3.82
CA VAL A 44 -0.42 10.63 3.83
C VAL A 44 -0.45 11.21 2.43
N GLU A 45 -1.60 11.73 2.03
CA GLU A 45 -1.71 12.72 0.96
C GLU A 45 -1.54 14.12 1.56
N SER A 46 -0.68 14.94 0.97
CA SER A 46 -0.54 16.33 1.41
C SER A 46 -1.48 17.21 0.60
N LEU A 47 -2.46 17.81 1.27
CA LEU A 47 -3.46 18.65 0.62
C LEU A 47 -3.09 20.13 0.70
N ALA A 48 -3.32 20.85 -0.40
CA ALA A 48 -3.28 22.30 -0.41
C ALA A 48 -4.47 22.89 0.37
N GLU A 49 -4.46 24.22 0.58
CA GLU A 49 -5.60 24.92 1.18
C GLU A 49 -6.83 24.91 0.26
N GLN A 50 -6.58 25.09 -1.05
CA GLN A 50 -7.55 24.85 -2.11
C GLN A 50 -7.06 23.65 -2.92
N PRO A 51 -7.58 22.43 -2.64
CA PRO A 51 -7.03 21.22 -3.20
C PRO A 51 -7.38 21.07 -4.68
N GLY A 52 -6.38 20.62 -5.42
CA GLY A 52 -6.42 20.26 -6.83
C GLY A 52 -5.22 19.37 -7.12
N ARG A 53 -5.20 18.64 -8.24
CA ARG A 53 -4.13 17.66 -8.50
C ARG A 53 -2.75 18.31 -8.48
N ARG A 54 -2.63 19.48 -9.11
CA ARG A 54 -1.39 20.26 -9.16
C ARG A 54 -1.08 20.88 -7.80
N GLU A 55 -2.07 21.50 -7.17
CA GLU A 55 -1.92 22.20 -5.90
C GLU A 55 -1.52 21.23 -4.78
N ASN A 56 -2.10 20.03 -4.75
CA ASN A 56 -1.75 18.97 -3.81
C ASN A 56 -0.34 18.43 -4.08
N LEU A 57 0.07 18.32 -5.34
CA LEU A 57 1.44 17.97 -5.68
C LEU A 57 2.44 19.03 -5.17
N ASP A 58 2.15 20.32 -5.38
CA ASP A 58 2.99 21.41 -4.90
C ASP A 58 3.04 21.44 -3.35
N ALA A 59 1.90 21.21 -2.69
CA ALA A 59 1.82 21.07 -1.24
C ALA A 59 2.63 19.86 -0.74
N ALA A 60 2.58 18.74 -1.45
CA ALA A 60 3.40 17.57 -1.17
C ALA A 60 4.88 17.92 -1.33
N LEU A 61 5.35 18.49 -2.43
CA LEU A 61 6.75 18.84 -2.63
C LEU A 61 7.26 19.82 -1.55
N GLY A 62 6.44 20.80 -1.16
CA GLY A 62 6.78 21.68 -0.04
C GLY A 62 6.91 20.95 1.31
N VAL A 63 6.19 19.84 1.51
CA VAL A 63 6.43 18.94 2.66
C VAL A 63 7.75 18.19 2.51
N LEU A 64 8.11 17.69 1.31
CA LEU A 64 9.39 17.00 1.07
C LEU A 64 10.58 17.92 1.39
N ASP A 65 10.52 19.17 0.97
CA ASP A 65 11.57 20.16 1.21
C ASP A 65 11.74 20.43 2.72
N ARG A 66 10.63 20.53 3.46
CA ARG A 66 10.67 20.68 4.93
C ARG A 66 11.19 19.43 5.63
N LEU A 67 10.86 18.25 5.13
CA LEU A 67 11.38 17.00 5.69
C LEU A 67 12.88 16.84 5.40
N SER A 68 13.32 17.19 4.19
CA SER A 68 14.74 17.10 3.76
C SER A 68 15.64 18.12 4.46
N SER A 69 15.10 19.26 4.87
CA SER A 69 15.85 20.25 5.69
C SER A 69 15.95 19.85 7.17
N ARG A 70 15.03 19.01 7.67
CA ARG A 70 15.01 18.57 9.08
C ARG A 70 15.64 17.20 9.31
N HIS A 71 15.57 16.32 8.32
CA HIS A 71 16.02 14.93 8.39
C HIS A 71 16.99 14.64 7.25
N ARG A 72 17.97 13.76 7.51
CA ARG A 72 18.89 13.31 6.47
C ARG A 72 18.18 12.35 5.52
N LEU A 73 17.59 12.88 4.45
CA LEU A 73 16.96 12.12 3.38
C LEU A 73 17.91 11.97 2.19
N HIS A 74 17.84 10.82 1.54
CA HIS A 74 18.59 10.54 0.32
C HIS A 74 17.62 10.56 -0.87
N LEU A 75 17.70 11.63 -1.68
CA LEU A 75 16.78 11.87 -2.79
C LEU A 75 17.30 11.39 -4.16
N GLY A 76 18.54 10.90 -4.24
CA GLY A 76 19.19 10.62 -5.54
C GLY A 76 18.45 9.64 -6.45
N ARG A 77 17.71 8.66 -5.91
CA ARG A 77 16.82 7.80 -6.72
C ARG A 77 15.54 8.50 -7.14
N PHE A 78 14.96 9.28 -6.24
CA PHE A 78 13.76 10.06 -6.53
C PHE A 78 14.04 11.09 -7.64
N ASP A 79 15.15 11.84 -7.54
CA ASP A 79 15.52 12.88 -8.51
C ASP A 79 15.70 12.31 -9.93
N ARG A 80 16.22 11.08 -10.05
CA ARG A 80 16.40 10.40 -11.35
C ARG A 80 15.11 10.05 -12.09
N VAL A 81 14.01 9.90 -11.37
CA VAL A 81 12.70 9.51 -11.94
C VAL A 81 11.64 10.59 -11.78
N ARG A 82 11.98 11.72 -11.13
CA ARG A 82 11.04 12.78 -10.76
C ARG A 82 10.28 13.34 -11.96
N ASP A 83 10.95 13.58 -13.07
CA ASP A 83 10.37 14.09 -14.33
C ASP A 83 9.36 13.12 -14.95
N LEU A 84 9.53 11.81 -14.75
CA LEU A 84 8.59 10.80 -15.24
C LEU A 84 7.27 10.91 -14.51
N PHE A 85 7.32 10.98 -13.18
CA PHE A 85 6.13 10.86 -12.33
C PHE A 85 5.49 12.20 -11.96
N LEU A 86 6.18 13.34 -12.10
CA LEU A 86 5.66 14.65 -11.70
C LEU A 86 5.53 15.58 -12.92
N PRO A 87 4.60 15.28 -13.85
CA PRO A 87 4.33 16.12 -15.01
C PRO A 87 3.73 17.47 -14.59
N ALA A 88 3.68 18.40 -15.54
CA ALA A 88 3.03 19.68 -15.32
C ALA A 88 1.50 19.57 -15.15
N ASP A 89 0.88 18.56 -15.74
CA ASP A 89 -0.56 18.32 -15.59
C ASP A 89 -0.77 16.86 -15.15
N PRO A 90 -0.69 16.58 -13.83
CA PRO A 90 -0.83 15.23 -13.33
C PRO A 90 -2.27 14.74 -13.49
N GLN A 91 -2.41 13.53 -14.03
CA GLN A 91 -3.68 12.82 -14.17
C GLN A 91 -3.89 11.79 -13.05
N GLY A 92 -5.06 11.15 -13.05
CA GLY A 92 -5.43 10.11 -12.08
C GLY A 92 -5.94 10.66 -10.75
N THR A 93 -5.96 9.79 -9.74
CA THR A 93 -6.50 10.08 -8.40
C THR A 93 -5.47 10.70 -7.46
N PHE A 94 -4.18 10.48 -7.70
CA PHE A 94 -3.08 11.09 -6.97
C PHE A 94 -1.84 11.23 -7.85
N ALA A 95 -0.86 12.02 -7.41
CA ALA A 95 0.47 12.08 -8.00
C ALA A 95 1.56 11.64 -7.03
N PHE A 96 1.43 12.01 -5.75
CA PHE A 96 2.48 11.88 -4.76
C PHE A 96 1.92 11.69 -3.34
N TRP A 97 2.21 10.56 -2.72
CA TRP A 97 1.93 10.31 -1.30
C TRP A 97 3.20 9.99 -0.50
N TYR A 98 3.13 10.21 0.81
CA TYR A 98 4.17 9.85 1.77
C TYR A 98 3.76 8.62 2.57
N SER A 99 4.72 7.78 2.94
CA SER A 99 4.59 6.91 4.10
C SER A 99 5.69 7.26 5.10
N LEU A 100 5.26 7.56 6.32
CA LEU A 100 6.11 7.73 7.48
C LEU A 100 6.14 6.41 8.25
N ILE A 101 7.33 5.92 8.56
CA ILE A 101 7.54 4.68 9.30
C ILE A 101 8.20 5.05 10.63
N VAL A 102 7.46 4.87 11.72
CA VAL A 102 7.88 5.22 13.07
C VAL A 102 8.25 3.96 13.82
N GLY A 103 9.47 3.91 14.31
CA GLY A 103 9.97 2.88 15.21
C GLY A 103 10.38 3.47 16.57
N PRO A 104 10.58 2.63 17.59
CA PRO A 104 10.81 3.09 18.97
C PRO A 104 12.13 3.85 19.17
N TYR A 105 13.16 3.59 18.35
CA TYR A 105 14.53 4.01 18.64
C TYR A 105 15.24 4.74 17.48
N ALA A 106 14.51 5.14 16.43
CA ALA A 106 15.10 5.74 15.24
C ALA A 106 14.28 6.93 14.74
N ALA A 107 14.94 7.84 14.01
CA ALA A 107 14.25 8.85 13.23
C ALA A 107 13.26 8.18 12.25
N PRO A 108 12.11 8.81 11.96
CA PRO A 108 11.14 8.24 11.04
C PRO A 108 11.78 7.97 9.67
N ALA A 109 11.62 6.75 9.17
CA ALA A 109 11.95 6.47 7.78
C ALA A 109 10.83 6.99 6.89
N ILE A 110 11.21 7.55 5.74
CA ILE A 110 10.26 8.14 4.79
C ILE A 110 10.32 7.36 3.50
N LYS A 111 9.14 7.02 2.99
CA LYS A 111 8.91 6.42 1.70
C LYS A 111 7.95 7.30 0.91
N VAL A 112 8.12 7.35 -0.39
CA VAL A 112 7.21 8.07 -1.29
C VAL A 112 6.51 7.10 -2.23
N TYR A 113 5.29 7.42 -2.61
CA TYR A 113 4.47 6.67 -3.55
C TYR A 113 4.10 7.59 -4.71
N LEU A 114 4.37 7.13 -5.91
CA LEU A 114 4.17 7.81 -7.18
C LEU A 114 3.14 7.03 -7.99
N ASN A 115 2.32 7.74 -8.76
CA ASN A 115 1.25 7.16 -9.55
C ASN A 115 1.76 6.76 -10.96
N PRO A 116 1.74 5.47 -11.35
CA PRO A 116 2.04 5.04 -12.72
C PRO A 116 1.10 5.67 -13.77
N ASP A 117 -0.15 5.96 -13.40
CA ASP A 117 -1.17 6.50 -14.31
C ASP A 117 -1.16 8.03 -14.38
N VAL A 118 -0.15 8.70 -13.80
CA VAL A 118 -0.07 10.16 -13.73
C VAL A 118 0.00 10.85 -15.10
N ARG A 119 0.28 10.08 -16.16
CA ARG A 119 0.27 10.51 -17.57
C ARG A 119 -0.82 9.82 -18.40
N GLY A 120 -1.84 9.27 -17.75
CA GLY A 120 -2.86 8.42 -18.37
C GLY A 120 -2.58 6.93 -18.13
N PRO A 121 -3.63 6.11 -17.90
CA PRO A 121 -3.50 4.70 -17.54
C PRO A 121 -2.82 3.83 -18.61
N GLU A 122 -2.91 4.22 -19.88
CA GLU A 122 -2.26 3.53 -20.99
C GLU A 122 -0.71 3.64 -20.96
N ASN A 123 -0.18 4.60 -20.22
CA ASN A 123 1.26 4.88 -20.14
C ASN A 123 1.95 4.20 -18.94
N GLY A 124 1.19 3.61 -18.00
CA GLY A 124 1.73 3.12 -16.73
C GLY A 124 2.87 2.11 -16.88
N THR A 125 2.71 1.12 -17.76
CA THR A 125 3.74 0.10 -18.01
C THR A 125 5.02 0.68 -18.59
N ALA A 126 4.91 1.58 -19.57
CA ALA A 126 6.07 2.23 -20.18
C ALA A 126 6.81 3.11 -19.14
N LEU A 127 6.05 3.86 -18.34
CA LEU A 127 6.57 4.76 -17.32
C LEU A 127 7.34 3.99 -16.23
N VAL A 128 6.78 2.90 -15.69
CA VAL A 128 7.46 2.06 -14.69
C VAL A 128 8.72 1.39 -15.27
N THR A 129 8.68 0.98 -16.53
CA THR A 129 9.83 0.37 -17.22
C THR A 129 11.00 1.34 -17.34
N GLU A 130 10.73 2.56 -17.78
CA GLU A 130 11.72 3.62 -17.88
C GLU A 130 12.28 3.99 -16.49
N ALA A 131 11.41 4.09 -15.47
CA ALA A 131 11.83 4.36 -14.10
C ALA A 131 12.80 3.29 -13.56
N LEU A 132 12.49 1.99 -13.73
CA LEU A 132 13.39 0.91 -13.32
C LEU A 132 14.70 0.93 -14.11
N THR A 133 14.66 1.30 -15.40
CA THR A 133 15.85 1.42 -16.26
C THR A 133 16.79 2.51 -15.74
N ARG A 134 16.28 3.72 -15.44
CA ARG A 134 17.08 4.82 -14.86
C ARG A 134 17.67 4.51 -13.49
N LEU A 135 17.05 3.58 -12.77
CA LEU A 135 17.52 3.12 -11.47
C LEU A 135 18.47 1.91 -11.57
N GLY A 136 18.68 1.34 -12.77
CA GLY A 136 19.52 0.16 -12.98
C GLY A 136 18.90 -1.14 -12.46
N LEU A 137 17.57 -1.21 -12.40
CA LEU A 137 16.80 -2.32 -11.80
C LEU A 137 15.89 -3.02 -12.82
N SER A 138 16.05 -2.72 -14.12
CA SER A 138 15.19 -3.26 -15.18
C SER A 138 15.38 -4.75 -15.43
N ALA A 139 16.50 -5.34 -14.99
CA ALA A 139 16.83 -6.73 -15.25
C ALA A 139 15.86 -7.74 -14.58
N ALA A 140 15.23 -7.34 -13.46
CA ALA A 140 14.21 -8.14 -12.77
C ALA A 140 12.77 -7.90 -13.26
N LEU A 141 12.54 -6.91 -14.12
CA LEU A 141 11.21 -6.58 -14.64
C LEU A 141 10.58 -7.68 -15.51
N PRO A 142 11.32 -8.43 -16.35
CA PRO A 142 10.74 -9.52 -17.14
C PRO A 142 9.98 -10.54 -16.29
N ALA A 143 10.51 -10.94 -15.13
CA ALA A 143 9.82 -11.86 -14.23
C ALA A 143 8.47 -11.30 -13.73
N VAL A 144 8.41 -10.02 -13.39
CA VAL A 144 7.15 -9.36 -12.99
C VAL A 144 6.16 -9.33 -14.16
N ARG A 145 6.62 -9.07 -15.39
CA ARG A 145 5.73 -9.07 -16.56
C ARG A 145 5.18 -10.46 -16.86
N GLU A 146 6.04 -11.47 -16.82
CA GLU A 146 5.70 -12.86 -17.12
C GLU A 146 4.69 -13.44 -16.15
N HIS A 147 4.76 -13.07 -14.88
CA HIS A 147 3.93 -13.67 -13.82
C HIS A 147 2.78 -12.77 -13.33
N ALA A 148 2.96 -11.45 -13.33
CA ALA A 148 2.04 -10.52 -12.67
C ALA A 148 1.23 -9.63 -13.62
N LEU A 149 1.67 -9.47 -14.88
CA LEU A 149 1.02 -8.63 -15.90
C LEU A 149 0.52 -9.49 -17.06
N ARG A 150 -0.11 -10.61 -16.73
CA ARG A 150 -0.51 -11.65 -17.70
C ARG A 150 -1.90 -11.43 -18.25
N ARG A 151 -2.78 -10.80 -17.47
CA ARG A 151 -4.21 -10.71 -17.74
C ARG A 151 -4.50 -9.31 -18.27
N GLU A 152 -4.57 -9.20 -19.60
CA GLU A 152 -4.77 -7.92 -20.29
C GLU A 152 -6.00 -7.17 -19.75
N GLY A 153 -5.82 -5.89 -19.43
CA GLY A 153 -6.86 -5.03 -18.85
C GLY A 153 -7.19 -5.29 -17.37
N LEU A 154 -6.78 -6.43 -16.81
CA LEU A 154 -7.05 -6.83 -15.42
C LEU A 154 -5.82 -6.71 -14.51
N ASP A 155 -4.62 -6.80 -15.07
CA ASP A 155 -3.37 -6.57 -14.37
C ASP A 155 -2.76 -5.22 -14.77
N ARG A 156 -2.55 -4.31 -13.81
CA ARG A 156 -1.91 -3.00 -14.07
C ARG A 156 -1.02 -2.55 -12.93
N PHE A 157 0.02 -1.77 -13.25
CA PHE A 157 0.79 -1.09 -12.21
C PHE A 157 -0.06 -0.01 -11.52
N SER A 158 -0.13 -0.05 -10.19
CA SER A 158 -0.96 0.88 -9.39
C SER A 158 -0.15 1.83 -8.52
N PHE A 159 1.07 1.46 -8.13
CA PHE A 159 1.99 2.34 -7.40
C PHE A 159 3.45 2.08 -7.79
N PHE A 160 4.25 3.13 -7.76
CA PHE A 160 5.71 3.07 -7.81
C PHE A 160 6.27 3.77 -6.58
N ALA A 161 7.11 3.11 -5.79
CA ALA A 161 7.48 3.62 -4.48
C ALA A 161 8.97 3.53 -4.17
N LEU A 162 9.47 4.54 -3.45
CA LEU A 162 10.91 4.71 -3.16
C LEU A 162 11.12 4.97 -1.68
N ASP A 163 12.01 4.20 -1.05
CA ASP A 163 12.54 4.55 0.27
C ASP A 163 13.54 5.71 0.13
N LEU A 164 13.37 6.80 0.88
CA LEU A 164 14.24 7.99 0.85
C LEU A 164 15.43 7.88 1.81
N MET A 165 16.14 6.75 1.74
CA MET A 165 17.26 6.41 2.61
C MET A 165 18.50 6.00 1.80
N ASP A 166 19.59 5.70 2.49
CA ASP A 166 20.86 5.29 1.88
C ASP A 166 20.68 4.23 0.79
N GLU A 167 21.35 4.40 -0.36
CA GLU A 167 21.09 3.63 -1.58
C GLU A 167 21.32 2.12 -1.43
N HIS A 168 22.23 1.70 -0.54
CA HIS A 168 22.49 0.27 -0.30
C HIS A 168 21.33 -0.43 0.42
N ARG A 169 20.48 0.35 1.11
CA ARG A 169 19.35 -0.15 1.90
C ARG A 169 18.00 0.28 1.32
N ALA A 170 17.99 1.30 0.47
CA ALA A 170 16.79 1.81 -0.16
C ALA A 170 16.19 0.74 -1.08
N ARG A 171 14.89 0.50 -0.90
CA ARG A 171 14.12 -0.36 -1.79
C ARG A 171 13.37 0.47 -2.81
N VAL A 172 13.25 -0.07 -4.01
CA VAL A 172 12.27 0.37 -4.99
C VAL A 172 11.14 -0.65 -4.97
N LYS A 173 9.88 -0.22 -4.98
CA LYS A 173 8.74 -1.12 -5.02
C LYS A 173 7.81 -0.77 -6.17
N THR A 174 7.43 -1.76 -6.97
CA THR A 174 6.29 -1.65 -7.88
C THR A 174 5.11 -2.41 -7.30
N TYR A 175 3.90 -2.00 -7.66
CA TYR A 175 2.67 -2.60 -7.20
C TYR A 175 1.80 -2.93 -8.41
N VAL A 176 1.21 -4.11 -8.43
CA VAL A 176 0.30 -4.54 -9.50
C VAL A 176 -1.07 -4.83 -8.89
N SER A 177 -2.09 -4.16 -9.40
CA SER A 177 -3.48 -4.47 -9.09
C SER A 177 -3.96 -5.61 -9.99
N HIS A 178 -4.70 -6.55 -9.40
CA HIS A 178 -5.21 -7.76 -10.02
C HIS A 178 -6.74 -7.78 -9.94
N ASP A 179 -7.40 -7.08 -10.87
CA ASP A 179 -8.87 -7.07 -10.94
C ASP A 179 -9.41 -8.45 -11.30
N ASP A 180 -10.61 -8.75 -10.79
CA ASP A 180 -11.34 -9.99 -10.95
C ASP A 180 -10.50 -11.26 -10.73
N SER A 181 -9.49 -11.18 -9.85
CA SER A 181 -8.56 -12.27 -9.61
C SER A 181 -9.16 -13.42 -8.81
N VAL A 182 -8.62 -14.61 -9.04
CA VAL A 182 -8.78 -15.76 -8.13
C VAL A 182 -7.49 -16.00 -7.36
N VAL A 183 -7.53 -16.87 -6.34
CA VAL A 183 -6.32 -17.25 -5.58
C VAL A 183 -5.19 -17.75 -6.50
N ALA A 184 -5.52 -18.52 -7.54
CA ALA A 184 -4.53 -19.03 -8.48
C ALA A 184 -3.76 -17.92 -9.22
N ASP A 185 -4.42 -16.79 -9.54
CA ASP A 185 -3.78 -15.68 -10.26
C ASP A 185 -2.73 -14.99 -9.38
N VAL A 186 -3.04 -14.76 -8.10
CA VAL A 186 -2.10 -14.10 -7.18
C VAL A 186 -0.99 -15.02 -6.68
N VAL A 187 -1.21 -16.34 -6.71
CA VAL A 187 -0.16 -17.35 -6.52
C VAL A 187 0.79 -17.35 -7.71
N GLU A 188 0.27 -17.32 -8.94
CA GLU A 188 1.08 -17.19 -10.14
C GLU A 188 1.89 -15.89 -10.14
N ALA A 189 1.26 -14.76 -9.77
CA ALA A 189 1.95 -13.47 -9.64
C ALA A 189 3.09 -13.49 -8.62
N ALA A 190 2.96 -14.29 -7.56
CA ALA A 190 4.00 -14.44 -6.54
C ALA A 190 5.23 -15.22 -7.02
N SER A 191 5.08 -16.10 -8.01
CA SER A 191 6.17 -16.89 -8.62
C SER A 191 7.27 -16.05 -9.27
N ALA A 192 7.03 -14.76 -9.52
CA ALA A 192 8.06 -13.82 -9.95
C ALA A 192 9.21 -13.68 -8.94
N THR A 193 8.96 -13.96 -7.66
CA THR A 193 9.91 -13.75 -6.56
C THR A 193 10.36 -15.11 -6.01
N PRO A 194 11.67 -15.33 -5.78
CA PRO A 194 12.15 -16.55 -5.14
C PRO A 194 11.75 -16.64 -3.67
N ASP A 195 11.81 -17.86 -3.11
CA ASP A 195 11.63 -18.14 -1.68
C ASP A 195 10.28 -17.65 -1.11
N VAL A 196 9.24 -17.61 -1.94
CA VAL A 196 7.87 -17.33 -1.51
C VAL A 196 7.17 -18.64 -1.14
N ASP A 197 6.59 -18.68 0.05
CA ASP A 197 5.70 -19.76 0.47
C ASP A 197 4.33 -19.60 -0.21
N LEU A 198 4.16 -20.28 -1.34
CA LEU A 198 2.95 -20.20 -2.18
C LEU A 198 1.74 -20.89 -1.54
N GLU A 199 1.96 -21.92 -0.71
CA GLU A 199 0.88 -22.61 0.01
C GLU A 199 0.32 -21.73 1.12
N LEU A 200 1.20 -21.13 1.93
CA LEU A 200 0.79 -20.13 2.92
C LEU A 200 0.08 -18.94 2.28
N LEU A 201 0.57 -18.47 1.12
CA LEU A 201 -0.07 -17.38 0.39
C LEU A 201 -1.50 -17.76 -0.01
N ALA A 202 -1.69 -18.92 -0.63
CA ALA A 202 -3.01 -19.39 -1.05
C ALA A 202 -3.99 -19.48 0.13
N ASP A 203 -3.54 -20.09 1.24
CA ASP A 203 -4.32 -20.22 2.47
C ASP A 203 -4.73 -18.86 3.03
N VAL A 204 -3.79 -17.92 3.13
CA VAL A 204 -4.04 -16.60 3.72
C VAL A 204 -5.00 -15.78 2.85
N VAL A 205 -4.90 -15.86 1.53
CA VAL A 205 -5.83 -15.16 0.63
C VAL A 205 -7.23 -15.75 0.75
N ALA A 206 -7.35 -17.08 0.74
CA ALA A 206 -8.64 -17.74 0.89
C ALA A 206 -9.29 -17.39 2.22
N LEU A 207 -8.50 -17.36 3.31
CA LEU A 207 -8.95 -16.96 4.64
C LEU A 207 -9.35 -15.48 4.70
N ALA A 208 -8.54 -14.57 4.15
CA ALA A 208 -8.80 -13.14 4.18
C ALA A 208 -10.06 -12.76 3.38
N CYS A 209 -10.28 -13.41 2.24
CA CYS A 209 -11.42 -13.13 1.36
C CYS A 209 -12.65 -13.99 1.64
N GLY A 210 -12.54 -15.05 2.45
CA GLY A 210 -13.64 -15.97 2.74
C GLY A 210 -13.93 -16.95 1.59
N GLY A 211 -12.98 -17.19 0.69
CA GLY A 211 -13.17 -18.04 -0.49
C GLY A 211 -12.04 -17.91 -1.51
N THR A 212 -12.15 -18.62 -2.64
CA THR A 212 -11.08 -18.69 -3.65
C THR A 212 -11.22 -17.69 -4.81
N GLY A 213 -12.27 -16.87 -4.79
CA GLY A 213 -12.61 -15.89 -5.83
C GLY A 213 -13.70 -16.40 -6.79
N PRO A 214 -14.06 -15.61 -7.82
CA PRO A 214 -13.38 -14.39 -8.24
C PRO A 214 -13.61 -13.21 -7.29
N PHE A 215 -12.56 -12.41 -7.10
CA PHE A 215 -12.53 -11.24 -6.24
C PHE A 215 -12.94 -9.99 -7.03
N THR A 216 -14.25 -9.80 -7.22
CA THR A 216 -14.85 -8.80 -8.15
C THR A 216 -15.08 -7.41 -7.57
N ARG A 217 -14.60 -7.14 -6.36
CA ARG A 217 -14.68 -5.81 -5.71
C ARG A 217 -13.34 -5.08 -5.87
N ARG A 218 -12.81 -4.44 -4.83
CA ARG A 218 -11.45 -3.87 -4.91
C ARG A 218 -10.44 -4.96 -5.26
N PRO A 219 -9.51 -4.71 -6.19
CA PRO A 219 -8.56 -5.71 -6.63
C PRO A 219 -7.61 -6.10 -5.50
N LEU A 220 -7.21 -7.37 -5.48
CA LEU A 220 -5.99 -7.76 -4.78
C LEU A 220 -4.80 -7.01 -5.39
N MET A 221 -3.79 -6.70 -4.58
CA MET A 221 -2.63 -5.96 -5.07
C MET A 221 -1.34 -6.65 -4.63
N SER A 222 -0.51 -7.04 -5.58
CA SER A 222 0.85 -7.51 -5.31
C SER A 222 1.83 -6.34 -5.26
N SER A 223 2.96 -6.54 -4.59
CA SER A 223 4.09 -5.62 -4.66
C SER A 223 5.39 -6.38 -4.77
N TYR A 224 6.28 -5.87 -5.62
CA TYR A 224 7.60 -6.43 -5.90
C TYR A 224 8.67 -5.48 -5.38
N THR A 225 9.61 -6.01 -4.62
CA THR A 225 10.71 -5.24 -4.03
C THR A 225 11.97 -5.45 -4.84
N PHE A 226 12.52 -4.36 -5.35
CA PHE A 226 13.77 -4.32 -6.10
C PHE A 226 14.88 -3.71 -5.23
N MET A 227 16.02 -4.40 -5.21
CA MET A 227 17.23 -4.00 -4.48
C MET A 227 18.45 -3.98 -5.41
N SER A 228 19.46 -3.20 -5.03
CA SER A 228 20.76 -3.26 -5.71
C SER A 228 21.33 -4.67 -5.59
N GLY A 229 21.66 -5.29 -6.73
CA GLY A 229 22.16 -6.66 -6.79
C GLY A 229 21.11 -7.69 -7.24
N ASP A 230 19.84 -7.30 -7.35
CA ASP A 230 18.85 -8.12 -8.06
C ASP A 230 19.28 -8.25 -9.53
N THR A 231 19.26 -9.48 -10.04
CA THR A 231 19.73 -9.78 -11.41
C THR A 231 18.55 -10.12 -12.31
N ASP A 232 17.84 -11.21 -12.05
CA ASP A 232 16.76 -11.70 -12.92
C ASP A 232 15.37 -11.65 -12.27
N ARG A 233 15.29 -11.50 -10.95
CA ARG A 233 14.04 -11.50 -10.18
C ARG A 233 14.05 -10.47 -9.04
N PRO A 234 12.89 -9.93 -8.65
CA PRO A 234 12.77 -9.08 -7.46
C PRO A 234 13.13 -9.85 -6.18
N SER A 235 13.70 -9.14 -5.21
CA SER A 235 14.12 -9.68 -3.90
C SER A 235 12.97 -10.03 -2.94
N GLY A 236 11.77 -9.47 -3.12
CA GLY A 236 10.70 -9.63 -2.15
C GLY A 236 9.30 -9.40 -2.72
N TYR A 237 8.33 -10.09 -2.11
CA TYR A 237 6.93 -10.07 -2.52
C TYR A 237 6.04 -9.62 -1.37
N SER A 238 4.92 -8.98 -1.67
CA SER A 238 3.86 -8.82 -0.69
C SER A 238 2.51 -8.79 -1.40
N LEU A 239 1.50 -9.41 -0.82
CA LEU A 239 0.13 -9.31 -1.30
C LEU A 239 -0.68 -8.49 -0.31
N TYR A 240 -1.52 -7.60 -0.83
CA TYR A 240 -2.42 -6.72 -0.11
C TYR A 240 -3.85 -7.12 -0.45
N VAL A 241 -4.59 -7.53 0.57
CA VAL A 241 -6.00 -7.93 0.47
C VAL A 241 -6.85 -6.80 1.05
N PRO A 242 -7.77 -6.18 0.28
CA PRO A 242 -8.71 -5.21 0.79
C PRO A 242 -9.82 -5.93 1.56
N VAL A 243 -9.48 -6.46 2.75
CA VAL A 243 -10.37 -7.30 3.58
C VAL A 243 -11.73 -6.63 3.85
N ARG A 244 -11.77 -5.29 3.94
CA ARG A 244 -13.00 -4.52 4.09
C ARG A 244 -14.03 -4.75 3.00
N ASP A 245 -13.64 -5.26 1.83
CA ASP A 245 -14.55 -5.57 0.73
C ASP A 245 -15.03 -7.02 0.75
N TYR A 246 -14.56 -7.85 1.69
CA TYR A 246 -14.84 -9.29 1.73
C TYR A 246 -15.41 -9.77 3.06
N VAL A 247 -15.84 -8.84 3.92
CA VAL A 247 -16.42 -9.08 5.25
C VAL A 247 -17.74 -8.32 5.43
N GLN A 248 -18.58 -8.72 6.36
CA GLN A 248 -19.81 -8.01 6.67
C GLN A 248 -19.53 -6.71 7.45
N ASP A 249 -18.63 -6.77 8.41
CA ASP A 249 -18.27 -5.70 9.33
C ASP A 249 -16.81 -5.84 9.81
N ASP A 250 -16.35 -4.91 10.65
CA ASP A 250 -14.99 -4.97 11.20
C ASP A 250 -14.82 -5.99 12.32
N LEU A 251 -15.91 -6.59 12.83
CA LEU A 251 -15.81 -7.71 13.78
C LEU A 251 -15.30 -8.94 13.03
N GLU A 252 -15.93 -9.28 11.91
CA GLU A 252 -15.46 -10.34 11.03
C GLU A 252 -14.06 -10.05 10.47
N ALA A 253 -13.77 -8.80 10.08
CA ALA A 253 -12.43 -8.42 9.62
C ALA A 253 -11.37 -8.69 10.70
N CYS A 254 -11.67 -8.35 11.96
CA CYS A 254 -10.78 -8.59 13.09
C CYS A 254 -10.55 -10.09 13.30
N GLU A 255 -11.60 -10.91 13.28
CA GLU A 255 -11.51 -12.37 13.41
C GLU A 255 -10.62 -12.98 12.32
N ARG A 256 -10.81 -12.59 11.06
CA ARG A 256 -9.97 -13.05 9.94
C ARG A 256 -8.52 -12.63 10.10
N VAL A 257 -8.24 -11.39 10.51
CA VAL A 257 -6.88 -10.91 10.77
C VAL A 257 -6.20 -11.72 11.89
N LEU A 258 -6.90 -11.98 12.99
CA LEU A 258 -6.38 -12.80 14.09
C LEU A 258 -6.07 -14.23 13.64
N ALA A 259 -6.94 -14.83 12.83
CA ALA A 259 -6.72 -16.15 12.25
C ALA A 259 -5.50 -16.17 11.30
N ILE A 260 -5.32 -15.14 10.46
CA ILE A 260 -4.14 -14.99 9.58
C ILE A 260 -2.86 -14.88 10.42
N MET A 261 -2.87 -14.08 11.49
CA MET A 261 -1.72 -13.93 12.37
C MET A 261 -1.36 -15.23 13.08
N ALA A 262 -2.35 -16.00 13.53
CA ALA A 262 -2.15 -17.34 14.09
C ALA A 262 -1.55 -18.30 13.05
N ARG A 263 -2.07 -18.30 11.81
CA ARG A 263 -1.53 -19.11 10.70
C ARG A 263 -0.07 -18.78 10.38
N CYS A 264 0.32 -17.52 10.56
CA CYS A 264 1.70 -17.02 10.39
C CYS A 264 2.58 -17.16 11.64
N GLY A 265 2.05 -17.68 12.76
CA GLY A 265 2.77 -17.77 14.03
C GLY A 265 3.22 -16.41 14.60
N LEU A 266 2.38 -15.38 14.47
CA LEU A 266 2.65 -14.02 14.96
C LEU A 266 1.91 -13.74 16.27
N ASP A 267 2.55 -12.94 17.13
CA ASP A 267 1.90 -12.35 18.31
C ASP A 267 0.82 -11.35 17.86
N THR A 268 -0.40 -11.55 18.35
CA THR A 268 -1.58 -10.72 18.04
C THR A 268 -1.69 -9.49 18.92
N ALA A 269 -1.01 -9.45 20.07
CA ALA A 269 -1.16 -8.37 21.05
C ALA A 269 -0.87 -6.97 20.47
N PRO A 270 0.18 -6.75 19.63
CA PRO A 270 0.42 -5.43 19.07
C PRO A 270 -0.67 -4.97 18.09
N PHE A 271 -1.28 -5.89 17.35
CA PHE A 271 -2.42 -5.56 16.48
C PHE A 271 -3.64 -5.16 17.33
N VAL A 272 -3.97 -5.94 18.35
CA VAL A 272 -5.10 -5.65 19.24
C VAL A 272 -4.93 -4.29 19.93
N MET A 273 -3.72 -3.96 20.40
CA MET A 273 -3.43 -2.65 20.97
C MET A 273 -3.57 -1.51 19.95
N ALA A 274 -3.11 -1.70 18.72
CA ALA A 274 -3.24 -0.71 17.66
C ALA A 274 -4.72 -0.46 17.32
N LEU A 275 -5.52 -1.52 17.18
CA LEU A 275 -6.95 -1.43 16.92
C LEU A 275 -7.69 -0.71 18.06
N ALA A 276 -7.41 -1.09 19.31
CA ALA A 276 -8.00 -0.45 20.49
C ALA A 276 -7.64 1.04 20.61
N SER A 277 -6.53 1.47 20.01
CA SER A 277 -6.09 2.87 20.04
C SER A 277 -6.82 3.78 19.05
N ILE A 278 -7.46 3.21 18.01
CA ILE A 278 -8.10 3.98 16.93
C ILE A 278 -9.62 3.78 16.87
N VAL A 279 -10.12 2.65 17.34
CA VAL A 279 -11.55 2.31 17.29
C VAL A 279 -12.39 3.31 18.10
N ARG A 280 -13.48 3.80 17.51
CA ARG A 280 -14.41 4.78 18.15
C ARG A 280 -15.85 4.28 18.24
N ARG A 281 -16.11 3.09 17.72
CA ARG A 281 -17.43 2.45 17.61
C ARG A 281 -17.30 0.94 17.85
N PRO A 282 -18.38 0.23 18.19
CA PRO A 282 -18.40 -1.22 18.11
C PRO A 282 -18.01 -1.71 16.70
N LEU A 283 -17.22 -2.78 16.63
CA LEU A 283 -16.71 -3.29 15.35
C LEU A 283 -17.84 -3.79 14.42
N GLY A 284 -18.92 -4.35 15.00
CA GLY A 284 -20.10 -4.81 14.25
C GLY A 284 -21.03 -3.71 13.74
N GLU A 285 -20.77 -2.44 14.08
CA GLU A 285 -21.62 -1.30 13.66
C GLU A 285 -21.10 -0.57 12.41
N GLY A 286 -20.13 -1.16 11.71
CA GLY A 286 -19.58 -0.58 10.48
C GLY A 286 -18.48 -1.43 9.89
N VAL A 287 -18.07 -1.09 8.66
CA VAL A 287 -17.03 -1.79 7.92
C VAL A 287 -16.01 -0.80 7.36
N GLY A 288 -14.74 -1.21 7.28
CA GLY A 288 -13.68 -0.42 6.66
C GLY A 288 -12.67 0.17 7.64
N LEU A 289 -12.87 0.01 8.96
CA LEU A 289 -11.84 0.34 9.95
C LEU A 289 -10.57 -0.48 9.69
N ILE A 290 -10.71 -1.79 9.45
CA ILE A 290 -9.64 -2.67 9.01
C ILE A 290 -9.66 -2.70 7.48
N ALA A 291 -8.97 -1.74 6.86
CA ALA A 291 -9.07 -1.50 5.43
C ALA A 291 -8.44 -2.61 4.60
N HIS A 292 -7.22 -3.00 4.99
CA HIS A 292 -6.45 -4.03 4.29
C HIS A 292 -5.70 -4.91 5.29
N VAL A 293 -5.38 -6.13 4.86
CA VAL A 293 -4.34 -6.97 5.46
C VAL A 293 -3.33 -7.31 4.37
N SER A 294 -2.04 -7.22 4.67
CA SER A 294 -1.00 -7.63 3.73
C SER A 294 -0.12 -8.74 4.29
N LEU A 295 0.18 -9.74 3.48
CA LEU A 295 1.19 -10.75 3.74
C LEU A 295 2.48 -10.38 3.00
N ARG A 296 3.58 -10.21 3.72
CA ARG A 296 4.91 -9.96 3.15
C ARG A 296 5.67 -11.27 3.16
N LEU A 297 6.21 -11.64 2.02
CA LEU A 297 6.90 -12.92 1.79
C LEU A 297 8.27 -12.66 1.15
N GLY A 298 9.18 -13.61 1.34
CA GLY A 298 10.56 -13.46 0.92
C GLY A 298 11.35 -12.43 1.75
N ARG A 299 12.49 -12.00 1.21
CA ARG A 299 13.39 -11.05 1.88
C ARG A 299 12.87 -9.61 1.70
N PRO A 300 13.22 -8.67 2.61
CA PRO A 300 14.07 -8.85 3.79
C PRO A 300 13.29 -9.21 5.07
N ARG A 301 11.94 -9.09 5.09
CA ARG A 301 11.15 -9.16 6.33
C ARG A 301 9.76 -9.76 6.08
N PRO A 302 9.59 -11.07 6.24
CA PRO A 302 8.27 -11.68 6.16
C PRO A 302 7.38 -11.24 7.32
N GLY A 303 6.06 -11.31 7.13
CA GLY A 303 5.07 -11.10 8.19
C GLY A 303 3.84 -10.33 7.71
N VAL A 304 3.00 -9.92 8.66
CA VAL A 304 1.70 -9.31 8.38
C VAL A 304 1.73 -7.79 8.59
N THR A 305 1.02 -7.04 7.75
CA THR A 305 0.65 -5.63 8.03
C THR A 305 -0.86 -5.53 8.07
N VAL A 306 -1.40 -4.81 9.04
CA VAL A 306 -2.83 -4.45 9.09
C VAL A 306 -2.96 -2.95 8.87
N TYR A 307 -3.85 -2.54 7.96
CA TYR A 307 -4.09 -1.15 7.59
C TYR A 307 -5.40 -0.70 8.24
N LEU A 308 -5.35 0.45 8.92
CA LEU A 308 -6.40 0.97 9.78
C LEU A 308 -6.83 2.35 9.28
N SER A 309 -8.11 2.45 8.89
CA SER A 309 -8.73 3.71 8.51
C SER A 309 -8.84 4.64 9.71
N SER A 310 -8.78 5.95 9.44
CA SER A 310 -8.94 6.97 10.47
C SER A 310 -10.40 7.31 10.77
N GLU A 311 -11.32 7.01 9.84
CA GLU A 311 -12.78 7.28 9.93
C GLU A 311 -13.05 8.72 10.41
N ALA A 312 -12.32 9.68 9.84
CA ALA A 312 -12.39 11.06 10.29
C ALA A 312 -13.64 11.78 9.79
N TYR A 313 -14.21 11.33 8.67
CA TYR A 313 -15.39 11.94 8.05
C TYR A 313 -16.61 11.04 8.06
N ASP A 314 -16.44 9.73 7.84
CA ASP A 314 -17.58 8.82 7.72
C ASP A 314 -17.23 7.38 8.13
N VAL A 315 -18.27 6.62 8.46
CA VAL A 315 -18.22 5.19 8.74
C VAL A 315 -19.13 4.49 7.74
N THR A 316 -18.59 3.54 6.97
CA THR A 316 -19.43 2.74 6.08
C THR A 316 -20.28 1.78 6.93
N PRO A 317 -21.61 1.70 6.72
CA PRO A 317 -22.46 0.80 7.49
C PRO A 317 -22.12 -0.68 7.22
N PRO A 318 -22.41 -1.58 8.16
CA PRO A 318 -22.16 -3.00 7.98
C PRO A 318 -23.04 -3.56 6.85
N ARG A 319 -22.57 -4.62 6.19
CA ARG A 319 -23.30 -5.26 5.09
C ARG A 319 -24.35 -6.22 5.67
N THR A 320 -25.58 -6.11 5.18
CA THR A 320 -26.73 -6.90 5.67
C THR A 320 -26.88 -8.28 5.02
N GLU A 321 -26.14 -8.57 3.96
CA GLU A 321 -26.16 -9.88 3.30
C GLU A 321 -24.87 -10.66 3.57
N ALA A 322 -24.98 -11.98 3.71
CA ALA A 322 -23.80 -12.85 3.70
C ALA A 322 -23.11 -12.69 2.35
N MET A 323 -21.80 -12.41 2.38
CA MET A 323 -21.04 -12.25 1.16
C MET A 323 -20.96 -13.61 0.47
N SER A 324 -21.77 -13.80 -0.58
CA SER A 324 -21.77 -15.00 -1.39
C SER A 324 -20.35 -15.24 -1.93
N VAL A 325 -19.82 -16.42 -1.62
CA VAL A 325 -18.54 -16.94 -2.12
C VAL A 325 -18.66 -17.32 -3.58
#